data_AF-A0A5E4RE94-F1
#
_entry.id   AF-A0A5E4RE94-F1
#
_cell.length_a   1.000
_cell.length_b   1.000
_cell.length_c   1.000
_cell.angle_alpha   90.00
_cell.angle_beta   90.00
_cell.angle_gamma   90.00
#
_symmetry.space_group_name_H-M   'P 1'
#
loop_
_entity.id
_entity.type
_entity.pdbx_description
1 polymer ?
#
loop_
_entity_poly.entity_id
_entity_poly.type
_entity_poly.pdbx_seq_one_letter_code
_entity_poly.pdbx_strand_id
1 'polypeptide(L)'
;MNDTPLMDYSPFRREWIVRRRVFEDGQVEAFAIRFDRYMKAQDLHLMPRAKRGESKDEEKSMLSAAKRAKQQVRLRCKAIGADRMITLTYRENVLDKERIKRDFDALRRLLGRVQNFQYVAVPERQKRGAWHLHIAVKGRQNYRVLRAMWLRVVGEGNGNVDVRNPNREVGLRHKIATYIGKYIVKNFDEHNLNEKRYWASRGIKVPEAETIVHFLEDEAHDAIVAAYNSATETGVSLEGHQFYWNEDAGYFWLATRERRDSDGKA
;
A
#
# COMPACT_ATOMS: atom_id res chain seq x y z
N MET A 1 -34.47 5.35 47.17
CA MET A 1 -33.05 5.70 46.94
C MET A 1 -32.40 4.45 46.38
N ASN A 2 -32.28 4.35 45.05
CA ASN A 2 -31.56 3.27 44.40
C ASN A 2 -30.12 3.77 44.18
N ASP A 3 -29.26 3.53 45.17
CA ASP A 3 -27.82 3.70 45.02
C ASP A 3 -27.29 2.55 44.17
N THR A 4 -27.37 2.71 42.86
CA THR A 4 -26.57 1.92 41.93
C THR A 4 -25.15 2.50 41.98
N PRO A 5 -24.10 1.71 42.28
CA PRO A 5 -22.75 2.24 42.39
C PRO A 5 -22.32 2.88 41.07
N LEU A 6 -22.07 4.19 41.11
CA LEU A 6 -21.57 5.04 40.04
C LEU A 6 -20.09 4.76 39.69
N MET A 7 -19.64 3.50 39.78
CA MET A 7 -18.22 3.14 39.81
C MET A 7 -17.65 2.48 38.55
N ASP A 8 -18.38 2.37 37.44
CA ASP A 8 -17.80 1.80 36.21
C ASP A 8 -18.18 2.55 34.92
N TYR A 9 -18.57 3.82 35.04
CA TYR A 9 -18.84 4.64 33.86
C TYR A 9 -17.54 5.27 33.33
N SER A 10 -16.80 4.51 32.52
CA SER A 10 -15.82 5.12 31.62
C SER A 10 -16.57 5.82 30.48
N PRO A 11 -16.31 7.11 30.20
CA PRO A 11 -16.93 7.80 29.06
C PRO A 11 -16.38 7.30 27.71
N PHE A 12 -15.38 6.41 27.75
CA PHE A 12 -14.82 5.72 26.60
C PHE A 12 -15.07 4.22 26.72
N ARG A 13 -15.53 3.62 25.63
CA ARG A 13 -15.60 2.17 25.47
C ARG A 13 -14.52 1.73 24.49
N ARG A 14 -13.68 0.79 24.91
CA ARG A 14 -12.72 0.14 24.03
C ARG A 14 -13.44 -0.92 23.22
N GLU A 15 -13.33 -0.79 21.91
CA GLU A 15 -14.03 -1.63 20.95
C GLU A 15 -13.01 -2.19 19.95
N TRP A 16 -13.32 -3.36 19.39
CA TRP A 16 -12.53 -3.98 18.33
C TRP A 16 -13.37 -4.14 17.06
N ILE A 17 -12.85 -3.67 15.93
CA ILE A 17 -13.43 -3.96 14.61
C ILE A 17 -12.51 -4.91 13.86
N VAL A 18 -13.07 -6.01 13.40
CA VAL A 18 -12.41 -6.96 12.50
C VAL A 18 -12.86 -6.68 11.08
N ARG A 19 -11.90 -6.56 10.18
CA ARG A 19 -12.14 -6.41 8.75
C ARG A 19 -11.35 -7.41 7.93
N ARG A 20 -11.88 -7.72 6.76
CA ARG A 20 -11.26 -8.61 5.77
C ARG A 20 -11.23 -7.94 4.42
N ARG A 21 -10.20 -8.24 3.64
CA ARG A 21 -10.05 -7.85 2.24
C ARG A 21 -9.60 -9.05 1.44
N VAL A 22 -10.33 -9.34 0.36
CA VAL A 22 -10.02 -10.43 -0.57
C VAL A 22 -9.56 -9.83 -1.89
N PHE A 23 -8.39 -10.24 -2.36
CA PHE A 23 -7.80 -9.82 -3.64
C PHE A 23 -8.20 -10.79 -4.75
N GLU A 24 -8.11 -10.32 -6.00
CA GLU A 24 -8.52 -11.09 -7.19
C GLU A 24 -7.67 -12.36 -7.39
N ASP A 25 -6.43 -12.37 -6.92
CA ASP A 25 -5.53 -13.52 -6.91
C ASP A 25 -5.76 -14.50 -5.73
N GLY A 26 -6.86 -14.30 -4.98
CA GLY A 26 -7.22 -15.10 -3.82
C GLY A 26 -6.42 -14.80 -2.57
N GLN A 27 -5.47 -13.85 -2.59
CA GLN A 27 -4.84 -13.38 -1.36
C GLN A 27 -5.89 -12.74 -0.44
N VAL A 28 -5.78 -12.99 0.86
CA VAL A 28 -6.63 -12.39 1.88
C VAL A 28 -5.78 -11.60 2.86
N GLU A 29 -6.27 -10.43 3.23
CA GLU A 29 -5.79 -9.68 4.40
C GLU A 29 -6.94 -9.55 5.40
N ALA A 30 -6.71 -9.96 6.65
CA ALA A 30 -7.63 -9.71 7.74
C ALA A 30 -6.93 -8.89 8.82
N PHE A 31 -7.65 -8.01 9.49
CA PHE A 31 -7.09 -7.17 10.55
C PHE A 31 -8.12 -6.83 11.61
N ALA A 32 -7.65 -6.75 12.84
CA ALA A 32 -8.42 -6.30 13.99
C ALA A 32 -7.82 -4.99 14.50
N ILE A 33 -8.66 -3.97 14.67
CA ILE A 33 -8.25 -2.64 15.13
C ILE A 33 -9.04 -2.31 16.38
N ARG A 34 -8.32 -2.04 17.48
CA ARG A 34 -8.87 -1.43 18.69
C ARG A 34 -9.01 0.06 18.50
N PHE A 35 -10.10 0.62 19.01
CA PHE A 35 -10.28 2.05 19.11
C PHE A 35 -11.12 2.40 20.34
N ASP A 36 -10.89 3.59 20.87
CA ASP A 36 -11.69 4.14 21.94
C ASP A 36 -12.88 4.90 21.33
N ARG A 37 -14.09 4.40 21.58
CA ARG A 37 -15.32 5.13 21.28
C ARG A 37 -15.68 6.00 22.47
N TYR A 38 -15.63 7.31 22.29
CA TYR A 38 -16.21 8.22 23.27
C TYR A 38 -17.74 8.18 23.18
N MET A 39 -18.37 7.70 24.24
CA MET A 39 -19.81 7.40 24.26
C MET A 39 -20.68 8.65 24.27
N LYS A 40 -20.11 9.83 24.60
CA LYS A 40 -20.82 11.11 24.67
C LYS A 40 -20.63 12.03 23.46
N ALA A 41 -19.99 11.60 22.37
CA ALA A 41 -19.72 12.48 21.22
C ALA A 41 -20.18 11.93 19.87
N GLN A 42 -21.49 11.75 19.74
CA GLN A 42 -22.09 11.81 18.41
C GLN A 42 -21.86 13.19 17.76
N ASP A 43 -21.69 14.25 18.58
CA ASP A 43 -21.54 15.64 18.11
C ASP A 43 -20.12 16.04 17.66
N LEU A 44 -19.06 15.28 18.02
CA LEU A 44 -17.69 15.61 17.57
C LEU A 44 -17.52 15.44 16.04
N HIS A 45 -18.34 14.60 15.40
CA HIS A 45 -18.35 14.49 13.94
C HIS A 45 -18.93 15.74 13.24
N LEU A 46 -19.68 16.57 13.98
CA LEU A 46 -20.21 17.85 13.51
C LEU A 46 -19.18 18.98 13.64
N MET A 47 -18.05 18.75 14.33
CA MET A 47 -17.01 19.77 14.45
C MET A 47 -16.37 20.06 13.09
N PRO A 48 -16.24 21.34 12.70
CA PRO A 48 -15.62 21.71 11.45
C PRO A 48 -14.15 21.27 11.45
N ARG A 49 -13.80 20.39 10.50
CA ARG A 49 -12.41 20.04 10.24
C ARG A 49 -11.68 21.28 9.74
N ALA A 50 -10.45 21.50 10.23
CA ALA A 50 -9.59 22.56 9.73
C ALA A 50 -9.50 22.48 8.20
N LYS A 51 -9.56 23.63 7.52
CA LYS A 51 -9.37 23.67 6.08
C LYS A 51 -7.98 23.12 5.73
N ARG A 52 -7.89 22.50 4.55
CA ARG A 52 -6.65 21.89 4.08
C ARG A 52 -5.52 22.91 4.05
N GLY A 53 -4.41 22.63 4.73
CA GLY A 53 -3.25 23.52 4.84
C GLY A 53 -3.29 24.49 6.02
N GLU A 54 -4.39 24.54 6.77
CA GLU A 54 -4.55 25.41 7.95
C GLU A 54 -4.44 24.62 9.28
N SER A 55 -3.96 23.37 9.23
CA SER A 55 -3.76 22.59 10.46
C SER A 55 -2.54 23.11 11.22
N LYS A 56 -2.71 23.39 12.51
CA LYS A 56 -1.60 23.79 13.40
C LYS A 56 -0.46 22.76 13.47
N ASP A 57 -0.74 21.48 13.15
CA ASP A 57 0.22 20.37 13.13
C ASP A 57 0.50 19.88 11.69
N GLU A 58 1.24 20.68 10.91
CA GLU A 58 1.61 20.35 9.52
C GLU A 58 2.39 19.02 9.41
N GLU A 59 3.33 18.78 10.32
CA GLU A 59 4.16 17.57 10.34
C GLU A 59 3.31 16.29 10.49
N LYS A 60 2.34 16.28 11.42
CA LYS A 60 1.42 15.15 11.60
C LYS A 60 0.56 14.92 10.36
N SER A 61 0.11 15.99 9.72
CA SER A 61 -0.65 15.93 8.47
C SER A 61 0.16 15.31 7.34
N MET A 62 1.42 15.73 7.18
CA MET A 62 2.37 15.19 6.21
C MET A 62 2.66 13.71 6.47
N LEU A 63 2.98 13.34 7.71
CA LEU A 63 3.23 11.94 8.12
C LEU A 63 2.02 11.05 7.82
N SER A 64 0.82 11.53 8.13
CA SER A 64 -0.42 10.81 7.82
C SER A 64 -0.61 10.62 6.31
N ALA A 65 -0.36 11.67 5.51
CA ALA A 65 -0.42 11.57 4.05
C ALA A 65 0.58 10.56 3.47
N ALA A 66 1.80 10.50 4.00
CA ALA A 66 2.81 9.53 3.58
C ALA A 66 2.43 8.08 3.97
N LYS A 67 1.93 7.87 5.19
CA LYS A 67 1.41 6.56 5.63
C LYS A 67 0.27 6.09 4.71
N ARG A 68 -0.67 6.98 4.36
CA ARG A 68 -1.74 6.68 3.39
C ARG A 68 -1.18 6.36 2.00
N ALA A 69 -0.21 7.13 1.50
CA ALA A 69 0.41 6.88 0.20
C ALA A 69 1.09 5.51 0.17
N LYS A 70 1.87 5.17 1.21
CA LYS A 70 2.51 3.86 1.37
C LYS A 70 1.48 2.73 1.37
N GLN A 71 0.38 2.89 2.12
CA GLN A 71 -0.70 1.92 2.15
C GLN A 71 -1.33 1.73 0.77
N GLN A 72 -1.63 2.83 0.06
CA GLN A 72 -2.24 2.79 -1.28
C GLN A 72 -1.32 2.15 -2.32
N VAL A 73 -0.02 2.45 -2.29
CA VAL A 73 0.98 1.79 -3.14
C VAL A 73 0.98 0.29 -2.87
N ARG A 74 1.04 -0.13 -1.59
CA ARG A 74 1.02 -1.56 -1.21
C ARG A 74 -0.23 -2.26 -1.78
N LEU A 75 -1.39 -1.67 -1.56
CA LEU A 75 -2.68 -2.21 -1.99
C LEU A 75 -2.79 -2.30 -3.51
N ARG A 76 -2.33 -1.28 -4.24
CA ARG A 76 -2.33 -1.28 -5.70
C ARG A 76 -1.37 -2.31 -6.27
N CYS A 77 -0.19 -2.49 -5.66
CA CYS A 77 0.74 -3.54 -6.07
C CYS A 77 0.15 -4.94 -5.88
N LYS A 78 -0.55 -5.18 -4.78
CA LYS A 78 -1.29 -6.43 -4.56
C LYS A 78 -2.44 -6.60 -5.57
N ALA A 79 -3.24 -5.57 -5.77
CA ALA A 79 -4.36 -5.60 -6.71
C ALA A 79 -3.94 -5.90 -8.15
N ILE A 80 -2.78 -5.39 -8.60
CA ILE A 80 -2.27 -5.74 -9.93
C ILE A 80 -1.50 -7.07 -9.94
N GLY A 81 -1.30 -7.75 -8.81
CA GLY A 81 -0.45 -8.95 -8.71
C GLY A 81 1.00 -8.70 -9.12
N ALA A 82 1.60 -7.60 -8.66
CA ALA A 82 2.93 -7.19 -9.08
C ALA A 82 4.00 -8.22 -8.70
N ASP A 83 4.73 -8.73 -9.69
CA ASP A 83 5.73 -9.81 -9.55
C ASP A 83 7.15 -9.37 -9.93
N ARG A 84 7.30 -8.17 -10.52
CA ARG A 84 8.60 -7.63 -10.95
C ARG A 84 8.77 -6.18 -10.58
N MET A 85 10.04 -5.80 -10.45
CA MET A 85 10.45 -4.43 -10.23
C MET A 85 11.34 -3.95 -11.37
N ILE A 86 10.98 -2.81 -11.93
CA ILE A 86 11.79 -2.06 -12.88
C ILE A 86 12.40 -0.87 -12.13
N THR A 87 13.69 -0.64 -12.33
CA THR A 87 14.35 0.61 -11.95
C THR A 87 14.78 1.33 -13.23
N LEU A 88 14.32 2.56 -13.42
CA LEU A 88 14.74 3.43 -14.52
C LEU A 88 15.67 4.51 -13.96
N THR A 89 16.86 4.63 -14.52
CA THR A 89 17.84 5.64 -14.11
C THR A 89 18.29 6.49 -15.30
N TYR A 90 18.74 7.69 -14.99
CA TYR A 90 19.40 8.60 -15.92
C TYR A 90 20.92 8.48 -15.79
N ARG A 91 21.67 8.75 -16.86
CA ARG A 91 23.12 8.96 -16.75
C ARG A 91 23.40 10.34 -16.17
N GLU A 92 22.78 11.36 -16.75
CA GLU A 92 22.84 12.73 -16.25
C GLU A 92 22.23 12.86 -14.84
N ASN A 93 22.55 13.97 -14.16
CA ASN A 93 22.02 14.28 -12.84
C ASN A 93 20.68 15.03 -12.94
N VAL A 94 19.59 14.33 -13.26
CA VAL A 94 18.26 14.96 -13.37
C VAL A 94 17.72 15.34 -11.99
N LEU A 95 17.68 16.65 -11.69
CA LEU A 95 17.09 17.19 -10.47
C LEU A 95 15.64 17.65 -10.65
N ASP A 96 15.23 17.91 -11.89
CA ASP A 96 13.87 18.34 -12.23
C ASP A 96 12.89 17.16 -12.18
N LYS A 97 11.93 17.25 -11.26
CA LYS A 97 10.90 16.23 -11.08
C LYS A 97 9.80 16.27 -12.15
N GLU A 98 9.55 17.42 -12.77
CA GLU A 98 8.60 17.51 -13.88
C GLU A 98 9.16 16.87 -15.14
N ARG A 99 10.49 16.88 -15.32
CA ARG A 99 11.16 16.09 -16.37
C ARG A 99 10.91 14.59 -16.21
N ILE A 100 11.16 14.01 -15.04
CA ILE A 100 10.94 12.56 -14.85
C ILE A 100 9.48 12.15 -15.05
N LYS A 101 8.54 13.01 -14.68
CA LYS A 101 7.12 12.81 -14.94
C LYS A 101 6.81 12.82 -16.44
N ARG A 102 7.34 13.78 -17.21
CA ARG A 102 7.16 13.85 -18.67
C ARG A 102 7.76 12.63 -19.37
N ASP A 103 8.99 12.26 -19.02
CA ASP A 103 9.68 11.11 -19.61
C ASP A 103 8.94 9.81 -19.30
N PHE A 104 8.51 9.64 -18.05
CA PHE A 104 7.73 8.46 -17.67
C PHE A 104 6.36 8.43 -18.38
N ASP A 105 5.73 9.58 -18.59
CA ASP A 105 4.47 9.68 -19.34
C ASP A 105 4.65 9.25 -20.80
N ALA A 106 5.76 9.65 -21.44
CA ALA A 106 6.11 9.19 -22.78
C ALA A 106 6.38 7.68 -22.82
N LEU A 107 7.16 7.16 -21.88
CA LEU A 107 7.48 5.74 -21.79
C LEU A 107 6.21 4.88 -21.61
N ARG A 108 5.34 5.21 -20.65
CA ARG A 108 4.11 4.42 -20.41
C ARG A 108 3.18 4.42 -21.63
N ARG A 109 3.15 5.50 -22.42
CA ARG A 109 2.35 5.60 -23.65
C ARG A 109 2.92 4.67 -24.73
N LEU A 110 4.25 4.59 -24.86
CA LEU A 110 4.90 3.66 -25.78
C LEU A 110 4.66 2.20 -25.35
N LEU A 111 4.85 1.89 -24.07
CA LEU A 111 4.61 0.55 -23.53
C LEU A 111 3.15 0.12 -23.70
N GLY A 112 2.20 1.02 -23.45
CA GLY A 112 0.77 0.75 -23.62
C GLY A 112 0.33 0.46 -25.06
N ARG A 113 1.17 0.73 -26.06
CA ARG A 113 0.90 0.35 -27.47
C ARG A 113 1.34 -1.07 -27.81
N VAL A 114 2.23 -1.66 -27.01
CA VAL A 114 2.83 -2.98 -27.30
C VAL A 114 2.44 -4.05 -26.28
N GLN A 115 1.97 -3.67 -25.10
CA GLN A 115 1.57 -4.59 -24.05
C GLN A 115 0.55 -3.94 -23.10
N ASN A 116 -0.21 -4.78 -22.39
CA ASN A 116 -1.01 -4.32 -21.27
C ASN A 116 -0.11 -3.95 -20.08
N PHE A 117 0.23 -2.67 -19.96
CA PHE A 117 1.18 -2.17 -18.97
C PHE A 117 0.48 -1.64 -17.71
N GLN A 118 0.20 -2.54 -16.75
CA GLN A 118 -0.23 -2.16 -15.41
C GLN A 118 0.98 -1.89 -14.51
N TYR A 119 0.99 -0.73 -13.84
CA TYR A 119 2.12 -0.29 -13.04
C TYR A 119 1.71 0.46 -11.78
N VAL A 120 2.62 0.43 -10.80
CA VAL A 120 2.71 1.38 -9.68
C VAL A 120 4.15 1.90 -9.64
N ALA A 121 4.34 3.21 -9.82
CA ALA A 121 5.63 3.85 -9.95
C ALA A 121 5.87 4.86 -8.81
N VAL A 122 7.07 4.85 -8.25
CA VAL A 122 7.51 5.74 -7.17
C VAL A 122 8.80 6.41 -7.60
N PRO A 123 8.82 7.75 -7.78
CA PRO A 123 10.07 8.49 -7.95
C PRO A 123 10.86 8.46 -6.65
N GLU A 124 12.18 8.24 -6.72
CA GLU A 124 13.10 8.32 -5.59
C GLU A 124 14.35 9.09 -5.97
N ARG A 125 14.89 9.83 -5.00
CA ARG A 125 16.15 10.55 -5.14
C ARG A 125 17.34 9.66 -4.76
N GLN A 126 18.31 9.61 -5.66
CA GLN A 126 19.58 8.92 -5.43
C GLN A 126 20.47 9.70 -4.47
N LYS A 127 21.48 9.03 -3.89
CA LYS A 127 22.52 9.68 -3.08
C LYS A 127 23.21 10.85 -3.80
N ARG A 128 23.31 10.81 -5.13
CA ARG A 128 23.88 11.88 -5.97
C ARG A 128 22.92 13.05 -6.24
N GLY A 129 21.69 12.99 -5.74
CA GLY A 129 20.64 13.99 -5.96
C GLY A 129 19.73 13.75 -7.16
N ALA A 130 20.13 12.91 -8.13
CA ALA A 130 19.34 12.59 -9.31
C ALA A 130 18.04 11.83 -8.96
N TRP A 131 16.95 12.15 -9.63
CA TRP A 131 15.73 11.35 -9.60
C TRP A 131 15.89 10.05 -10.41
N HIS A 132 15.29 8.97 -9.92
CA HIS A 132 15.04 7.74 -10.65
C HIS A 132 13.64 7.21 -10.36
N LEU A 133 13.22 6.15 -11.06
CA LEU A 133 11.90 5.53 -10.85
C LEU A 133 12.02 4.07 -10.45
N HIS A 134 11.29 3.71 -9.39
CA HIS A 134 10.97 2.34 -9.05
C HIS A 134 9.55 2.01 -9.49
N ILE A 135 9.38 0.96 -10.30
CA ILE A 135 8.09 0.59 -10.88
C ILE A 135 7.80 -0.87 -10.58
N ALA A 136 6.71 -1.12 -9.87
CA ALA A 136 6.14 -2.45 -9.69
C ALA A 136 5.18 -2.76 -10.85
N VAL A 137 5.35 -3.93 -11.47
CA VAL A 137 4.56 -4.39 -12.62
C VAL A 137 4.19 -5.86 -12.47
N LYS A 138 3.17 -6.31 -13.20
CA LYS A 138 2.82 -7.73 -13.35
C LYS A 138 3.30 -8.27 -14.69
N GLY A 139 3.88 -9.46 -14.65
CA GLY A 139 4.24 -10.23 -15.83
C GLY A 139 5.61 -9.89 -16.40
N ARG A 140 6.12 -10.81 -17.25
CA ARG A 140 7.46 -10.75 -17.78
C ARG A 140 7.68 -9.50 -18.64
N GLN A 141 8.71 -8.74 -18.30
CA GLN A 141 9.12 -7.55 -19.05
C GLN A 141 10.22 -7.92 -20.04
N ASN A 142 10.01 -7.62 -21.33
CA ASN A 142 11.07 -7.76 -22.32
C ASN A 142 12.07 -6.62 -22.13
N TYR A 143 13.20 -6.94 -21.50
CA TYR A 143 14.28 -5.99 -21.20
C TYR A 143 14.76 -5.21 -22.42
N ARG A 144 14.92 -5.88 -23.57
CA ARG A 144 15.43 -5.22 -24.79
C ARG A 144 14.44 -4.17 -25.29
N VAL A 145 13.15 -4.49 -25.31
CA VAL A 145 12.08 -3.56 -25.71
C VAL A 145 11.99 -2.40 -24.73
N LEU A 146 11.98 -2.69 -23.43
CA LEU A 146 11.88 -1.68 -22.39
C LEU A 146 13.07 -0.70 -22.43
N ARG A 147 14.29 -1.23 -22.58
CA ARG A 147 15.50 -0.41 -22.71
C ARG A 147 15.49 0.46 -23.96
N ALA A 148 15.14 -0.12 -25.11
CA ALA A 148 15.06 0.63 -26.37
C ALA A 148 14.02 1.76 -26.29
N MET A 149 12.85 1.50 -25.71
CA MET A 149 11.83 2.54 -25.49
C MET A 149 12.27 3.60 -24.48
N TRP A 150 12.99 3.21 -23.42
CA TRP A 150 13.52 4.17 -22.46
C TRP A 150 14.56 5.10 -23.09
N LEU A 151 15.54 4.54 -23.81
CA LEU A 151 16.56 5.32 -24.52
C LEU A 151 15.95 6.23 -25.60
N ARG A 152 14.90 5.79 -26.28
CA ARG A 152 14.13 6.64 -27.21
C ARG A 152 13.52 7.88 -26.53
N VAL A 153 13.17 7.78 -25.24
CA VAL A 153 12.60 8.89 -24.47
C VAL A 153 13.68 9.81 -23.93
N VAL A 154 14.73 9.26 -23.30
CA VAL A 154 15.73 10.09 -22.58
C VAL A 154 16.97 10.43 -23.40
N GLY A 155 17.10 9.89 -24.61
CA GLY A 155 18.28 10.03 -25.46
C GLY A 155 19.23 8.83 -25.36
N GLU A 156 19.87 8.52 -26.49
CA GLU A 156 20.87 7.45 -26.57
C GLU A 156 22.00 7.68 -25.57
N GLY A 157 22.37 6.62 -24.84
CA GLY A 157 23.43 6.66 -23.81
C GLY A 157 23.07 7.38 -22.50
N ASN A 158 21.86 7.92 -22.36
CA ASN A 158 21.44 8.72 -21.20
C ASN A 158 20.54 7.96 -20.20
N GLY A 159 20.21 6.69 -20.45
CA GLY A 159 19.33 5.92 -19.58
C GLY A 159 19.80 4.50 -19.32
N ASN A 160 19.50 3.96 -18.13
CA ASN A 160 19.58 2.53 -17.87
C ASN A 160 18.24 2.00 -17.34
N VAL A 161 18.00 0.72 -17.62
CA VAL A 161 16.87 -0.04 -17.11
C VAL A 161 17.44 -1.22 -16.36
N ASP A 162 16.92 -1.50 -15.18
CA ASP A 162 17.19 -2.74 -14.44
C ASP A 162 15.86 -3.42 -14.13
N VAL A 163 15.70 -4.69 -14.57
CA VAL A 163 14.51 -5.48 -14.26
C VAL A 163 14.91 -6.57 -13.29
N ARG A 164 14.34 -6.54 -12.09
CA ARG A 164 14.57 -7.55 -11.06
C ARG A 164 13.30 -8.35 -10.84
N ASN A 165 13.48 -9.66 -10.66
CA ASN A 165 12.51 -10.50 -9.99
C ASN A 165 13.06 -10.79 -8.57
N PRO A 166 12.78 -9.91 -7.59
CA PRO A 166 13.34 -10.05 -6.26
C PRO A 166 12.85 -11.31 -5.53
N ASN A 167 11.75 -11.95 -5.97
CA ASN A 167 11.25 -13.18 -5.37
C ASN A 167 10.89 -14.19 -6.46
N ARG A 168 11.78 -15.17 -6.69
CA ARG A 168 11.56 -16.23 -7.69
C ARG A 168 10.47 -17.23 -7.29
N GLU A 169 10.12 -17.29 -6.00
CA GLU A 169 9.12 -18.21 -5.46
C GLU A 169 7.70 -17.62 -5.57
N VAL A 170 6.77 -18.43 -6.10
CA VAL A 170 5.34 -18.11 -6.16
C VAL A 170 4.79 -17.85 -4.75
N GLY A 171 4.01 -16.79 -4.56
CA GLY A 171 3.46 -16.41 -3.25
C GLY A 171 4.37 -15.56 -2.36
N LEU A 172 5.50 -15.06 -2.87
CA LEU A 172 6.32 -14.01 -2.23
C LEU A 172 6.12 -12.62 -2.86
N ARG A 173 5.17 -12.47 -3.78
CA ARG A 173 4.91 -11.23 -4.53
C ARG A 173 4.48 -10.07 -3.61
N HIS A 174 3.88 -10.35 -2.46
CA HIS A 174 3.59 -9.35 -1.41
C HIS A 174 4.84 -8.60 -0.92
N LYS A 175 6.04 -9.21 -1.02
CA LYS A 175 7.30 -8.54 -0.67
C LYS A 175 7.65 -7.40 -1.64
N ILE A 176 7.18 -7.41 -2.89
CA ILE A 176 7.37 -6.30 -3.84
C ILE A 176 6.60 -5.07 -3.36
N ALA A 177 5.38 -5.26 -2.87
CA ALA A 177 4.56 -4.21 -2.28
C ALA A 177 5.26 -3.55 -1.06
N THR A 178 5.93 -4.35 -0.23
CA THR A 178 6.76 -3.85 0.88
C THR A 178 8.00 -3.11 0.37
N TYR A 179 8.68 -3.66 -0.63
CA TYR A 179 9.91 -3.09 -1.18
C TYR A 179 9.66 -1.74 -1.84
N ILE A 180 8.61 -1.60 -2.65
CA ILE A 180 8.27 -0.31 -3.26
C ILE A 180 7.80 0.72 -2.22
N GLY A 181 7.13 0.26 -1.15
CA GLY A 181 6.70 1.11 -0.04
C GLY A 181 7.86 1.73 0.75
N LYS A 182 9.05 1.11 0.73
CA LYS A 182 10.28 1.68 1.31
C LYS A 182 10.65 3.00 0.64
N TYR A 183 10.42 3.12 -0.66
CA TYR A 183 10.78 4.30 -1.45
C TYR A 183 9.86 5.49 -1.20
N ILE A 184 8.61 5.26 -0.79
CA ILE A 184 7.71 6.35 -0.36
C ILE A 184 8.23 7.03 0.91
N VAL A 185 8.77 6.25 1.85
CA VAL A 185 9.24 6.79 3.14
C VAL A 185 10.57 7.51 2.99
N LYS A 186 11.46 7.05 2.11
CA LYS A 186 12.77 7.68 1.91
C LYS A 186 12.69 9.11 1.35
N ASN A 187 11.67 9.42 0.56
CA ASN A 187 11.50 10.77 0.00
C ASN A 187 10.50 11.60 0.82
N PHE A 188 10.26 11.25 2.09
CA PHE A 188 9.21 11.86 2.91
C PHE A 188 9.31 13.39 2.98
N ASP A 189 10.53 13.90 3.17
CA ASP A 189 10.82 15.33 3.34
C ASP A 189 10.89 16.10 2.01
N GLU A 190 10.91 15.41 0.88
CA GLU A 190 11.18 16.00 -0.44
C GLU A 190 9.91 16.29 -1.24
N HIS A 191 8.75 16.19 -0.61
CA HIS A 191 7.45 16.37 -1.25
C HIS A 191 6.72 17.61 -0.75
N ASN A 192 6.49 18.55 -1.67
CA ASN A 192 5.63 19.69 -1.42
C ASN A 192 4.18 19.26 -1.11
N LEU A 193 3.47 20.13 -0.41
CA LEU A 193 2.04 20.00 -0.20
C LEU A 193 1.34 19.86 -1.57
N ASN A 194 0.41 18.90 -1.69
CA ASN A 194 -0.34 18.56 -2.91
C ASN A 194 0.42 17.81 -4.01
N GLU A 195 1.69 17.49 -3.81
CA GLU A 195 2.45 16.72 -4.79
C GLU A 195 2.14 15.21 -4.73
N LYS A 196 2.02 14.58 -5.92
CA LYS A 196 1.83 13.14 -6.03
C LYS A 196 3.13 12.41 -5.67
N ARG A 197 3.04 11.54 -4.65
CA ARG A 197 4.16 10.72 -4.13
C ARG A 197 4.41 9.46 -4.96
N TYR A 198 3.42 9.06 -5.75
CA TYR A 198 3.48 7.90 -6.63
C TYR A 198 2.54 8.12 -7.82
N TRP A 199 2.76 7.33 -8.87
CA TRP A 199 1.88 7.22 -10.02
C TRP A 199 1.43 5.78 -10.18
N ALA A 200 0.22 5.56 -10.69
CA ALA A 200 -0.30 4.21 -10.91
C ALA A 200 -1.19 4.21 -12.14
N SER A 201 -1.34 3.03 -12.77
CA SER A 201 -2.30 2.87 -13.86
C SER A 201 -3.72 3.25 -13.42
N ARG A 202 -4.45 3.90 -14.33
CA ARG A 202 -5.87 4.16 -14.13
C ARG A 202 -6.63 2.83 -14.16
N GLY A 203 -7.68 2.73 -13.34
CA GLY A 203 -8.55 1.56 -13.32
C GLY A 203 -8.07 0.37 -12.49
N ILE A 204 -6.95 0.48 -11.76
CA ILE A 204 -6.58 -0.54 -10.75
C ILE A 204 -7.68 -0.56 -9.67
N LYS A 205 -8.46 -1.64 -9.63
CA LYS A 205 -9.50 -1.87 -8.64
C LYS A 205 -8.86 -2.47 -7.39
N VAL A 206 -8.77 -1.66 -6.34
CA VAL A 206 -8.36 -2.16 -5.03
C VAL A 206 -9.63 -2.62 -4.30
N PRO A 207 -9.73 -3.89 -3.88
CA PRO A 207 -10.89 -4.36 -3.14
C PRO A 207 -11.01 -3.60 -1.82
N GLU A 208 -12.24 -3.21 -1.48
CA GLU A 208 -12.53 -2.60 -0.19
C GLU A 208 -12.40 -3.63 0.94
N ALA A 209 -12.19 -3.13 2.16
CA ALA A 209 -12.21 -4.02 3.32
C ALA A 209 -13.64 -4.08 3.86
N GLU A 210 -14.17 -5.29 3.94
CA GLU A 210 -15.45 -5.62 4.54
C GLU A 210 -15.29 -5.67 6.07
N THR A 211 -16.25 -5.11 6.82
CA THR A 211 -16.33 -5.32 8.27
C THR A 211 -16.99 -6.66 8.54
N ILE A 212 -16.28 -7.54 9.26
CA ILE A 212 -16.75 -8.88 9.60
C ILE A 212 -17.51 -8.88 10.92
N VAL A 213 -16.91 -8.28 11.94
CA VAL A 213 -17.50 -8.21 13.28
C VAL A 213 -17.01 -6.97 14.02
N HIS A 214 -17.83 -6.49 14.94
CA HIS A 214 -17.55 -5.39 15.83
C HIS A 214 -17.81 -5.84 17.27
N PHE A 215 -16.73 -6.01 18.04
CA PHE A 215 -16.80 -6.31 19.46
C PHE A 215 -16.89 -5.01 20.25
N LEU A 216 -17.84 -4.95 21.17
CA LEU A 216 -18.08 -3.78 22.02
C LEU A 216 -17.27 -3.82 23.32
N GLU A 217 -16.49 -4.87 23.51
CA GLU A 217 -15.68 -5.13 24.69
C GLU A 217 -14.20 -5.25 24.28
N ASP A 218 -13.28 -4.96 25.20
CA ASP A 218 -11.83 -4.94 24.95
C ASP A 218 -11.24 -6.36 24.96
N GLU A 219 -11.76 -7.23 24.11
CA GLU A 219 -11.33 -8.63 24.01
C GLU A 219 -10.48 -8.86 22.77
N ALA A 220 -9.17 -8.63 22.93
CA ALA A 220 -8.18 -8.81 21.87
C ALA A 220 -8.16 -10.25 21.32
N HIS A 221 -8.29 -11.24 22.20
CA HIS A 221 -8.29 -12.66 21.83
C HIS A 221 -9.39 -12.96 20.79
N ASP A 222 -10.63 -12.58 21.10
CA ASP A 222 -11.78 -12.85 20.25
C ASP A 222 -11.70 -12.10 18.92
N ALA A 223 -11.17 -10.88 18.94
CA ALA A 223 -10.91 -10.11 17.73
C ALA A 223 -9.85 -10.77 16.82
N ILE A 224 -8.79 -11.35 17.40
CA ILE A 224 -7.76 -12.09 16.67
C ILE A 224 -8.33 -13.38 16.09
N VAL A 225 -9.07 -14.15 16.90
CA VAL A 225 -9.72 -15.40 16.45
C VAL A 225 -10.69 -15.12 15.30
N ALA A 226 -11.51 -14.08 15.42
CA ALA A 226 -12.41 -13.67 14.34
C ALA A 226 -11.66 -13.26 13.07
N ALA A 227 -10.50 -12.60 13.19
CA ALA A 227 -9.67 -12.28 12.02
C ALA A 227 -9.18 -13.55 11.30
N TYR A 228 -8.69 -14.56 12.03
CA TYR A 228 -8.29 -15.85 11.45
C TYR A 228 -9.47 -16.60 10.83
N ASN A 229 -10.59 -16.70 11.54
CA ASN A 229 -11.79 -17.38 11.04
C ASN A 229 -12.27 -16.73 9.74
N SER A 230 -12.36 -15.40 9.70
CA SER A 230 -12.77 -14.65 8.50
C SER A 230 -11.87 -14.93 7.29
N ALA A 231 -10.58 -15.19 7.51
CA ALA A 231 -9.66 -15.57 6.45
C ALA A 231 -9.97 -16.99 5.99
N THR A 232 -10.02 -17.96 6.90
CA THR A 232 -10.27 -19.38 6.56
C THR A 232 -11.62 -19.65 5.88
N GLU A 233 -12.65 -18.86 6.19
CA GLU A 233 -13.97 -18.92 5.53
C GLU A 233 -13.90 -18.69 4.01
N THR A 234 -12.85 -18.01 3.52
CA THR A 234 -12.64 -17.81 2.08
C THR A 234 -12.03 -19.03 1.38
N GLY A 235 -11.72 -20.09 2.12
CA GLY A 235 -11.09 -21.31 1.61
C GLY A 235 -9.59 -21.18 1.34
N VAL A 236 -8.94 -20.15 1.86
CA VAL A 236 -7.48 -19.97 1.75
C VAL A 236 -6.72 -20.83 2.76
N SER A 237 -5.54 -21.30 2.36
CA SER A 237 -4.61 -21.94 3.29
C SER A 237 -3.90 -20.89 4.16
N LEU A 238 -3.72 -21.21 5.44
CA LEU A 238 -2.86 -20.43 6.34
C LEU A 238 -1.38 -20.86 6.25
N GLU A 239 -1.03 -21.81 5.37
CA GLU A 239 0.36 -22.22 5.20
C GLU A 239 1.24 -21.04 4.72
N GLY A 240 2.25 -20.69 5.51
CA GLY A 240 3.17 -19.60 5.19
C GLY A 240 2.52 -18.20 5.18
N HIS A 241 1.34 -18.04 5.80
CA HIS A 241 0.76 -16.72 6.03
C HIS A 241 1.68 -15.87 6.93
N GLN A 242 1.57 -14.55 6.80
CA GLN A 242 2.24 -13.60 7.68
C GLN A 242 1.24 -13.00 8.63
N PHE A 243 1.68 -12.70 9.85
CA PHE A 243 0.89 -11.93 10.79
C PHE A 243 1.76 -10.93 11.54
N TYR A 244 1.10 -9.94 12.13
CA TYR A 244 1.67 -8.95 13.02
C TYR A 244 0.66 -8.66 14.12
N TRP A 245 1.13 -8.68 15.36
CA TRP A 245 0.34 -8.36 16.55
C TRP A 245 1.09 -7.31 17.37
N ASN A 246 0.37 -6.29 17.81
CA ASN A 246 0.84 -5.34 18.79
C ASN A 246 -0.32 -4.94 19.70
N GLU A 247 -0.24 -5.40 20.95
CA GLU A 247 -1.27 -5.20 21.96
C GLU A 247 -1.40 -3.74 22.39
N ASP A 248 -0.27 -3.06 22.60
CA ASP A 248 -0.25 -1.65 22.99
C ASP A 248 -0.91 -0.77 21.91
N ALA A 249 -0.56 -1.03 20.64
CA ALA A 249 -1.15 -0.35 19.51
C ALA A 249 -2.59 -0.80 19.20
N GLY A 250 -3.06 -1.88 19.83
CA GLY A 250 -4.38 -2.45 19.58
C GLY A 250 -4.57 -2.87 18.13
N TYR A 251 -3.56 -3.52 17.54
CA TYR A 251 -3.56 -3.82 16.12
C TYR A 251 -3.08 -5.25 15.84
N PHE A 252 -3.97 -6.02 15.22
CA PHE A 252 -3.66 -7.31 14.62
C PHE A 252 -3.82 -7.24 13.12
N TRP A 253 -2.93 -7.89 12.38
CA TRP A 253 -3.02 -8.04 10.93
C TRP A 253 -2.47 -9.38 10.50
N LEU A 254 -3.14 -10.03 9.56
CA LEU A 254 -2.63 -11.18 8.83
C LEU A 254 -2.77 -10.98 7.33
N ALA A 255 -1.91 -11.67 6.58
CA ALA A 255 -2.02 -11.82 5.14
C ALA A 255 -1.63 -13.22 4.68
N THR A 256 -2.47 -13.82 3.86
CA THR A 256 -2.20 -15.13 3.25
C THR A 256 -1.31 -15.00 2.01
N ARG A 257 -0.80 -16.13 1.52
CA ARG A 257 -0.14 -16.20 0.21
C ARG A 257 -1.19 -16.22 -0.90
N GLU A 258 -0.74 -15.98 -2.13
CA GLU A 258 -1.59 -16.17 -3.32
C GLU A 258 -2.10 -17.61 -3.38
N ARG A 259 -3.33 -17.79 -3.83
CA ARG A 259 -3.88 -19.12 -4.04
C ARG A 259 -3.08 -19.78 -5.16
N ARG A 260 -2.57 -21.00 -4.93
CA ARG A 260 -2.02 -21.80 -6.02
C ARG A 260 -3.21 -22.17 -6.90
N ASP A 261 -3.24 -21.68 -8.14
CA ASP A 261 -4.17 -22.23 -9.13
C ASP A 261 -3.92 -23.73 -9.24
N SER A 262 -5.01 -24.50 -9.39
CA SER A 262 -5.00 -25.97 -9.49
C SER A 262 -4.14 -26.52 -10.63
N ASP A 263 -3.65 -25.67 -11.54
CA ASP A 263 -2.95 -26.09 -12.75
C ASP A 263 -1.43 -26.03 -12.65
N GLY A 264 -0.84 -25.60 -11.53
CA GLY A 264 0.60 -25.77 -11.26
C GLY A 264 1.56 -25.20 -12.32
N LYS A 265 1.11 -24.32 -13.22
CA LYS A 265 1.97 -23.73 -14.26
C LYS A 265 2.50 -22.38 -13.78
N ALA A 266 3.78 -22.43 -13.38
CA ALA A 266 4.63 -21.30 -13.05
C ALA A 266 4.96 -20.40 -14.26
#